data_AF-A0A7C5JYN9-F1
#
_entry.id   AF-A0A7C5JYN9-F1
#
_cell.length_a   1.000
_cell.length_b   1.000
_cell.length_c   1.000
_cell.angle_alpha   90.00
_cell.angle_beta   90.00
_cell.angle_gamma   90.00
#
_symmetry.space_group_name_H-M   'P 1'
#
loop_
_entity.id
_entity.type
_entity.pdbx_description
1 polymer ?
#
loop_
_entity_poly.entity_id
_entity_poly.type
_entity_poly.pdbx_seq_one_letter_code
_entity_poly.pdbx_strand_id
1 'polypeptide(L)'
;MSGLSRMEVKVLLKLERKKSVTELANELGLSIYRTSILVTSLERKGLGKTEKRGKYKIVSLSEAKPAELFRKLVSKFGHMPFDEILSGRNLSLLAVLREAPLSAYELCIKANLSRSTLYHVIDKLSSYGLIGKKEGGYFLVERYGLFHEFAEEFYELQNTLKAKEFSEDSTLVWSGVGEFILSTREYKGKDVGNFHLTGLERFSDFGMELIGTGRYHYYYSEKAKGLSLEEVIAHALLIDFSPRTILYSIVLLIAHKDKINQKKLFKLG
;
A
#
# COMPACT_ATOMS: atom_id res chain seq x y z
N MET A 1 -2.74 6.17 2.93
CA MET A 1 -3.69 5.06 3.11
C MET A 1 -3.54 4.45 4.49
N SER A 2 -4.65 4.24 5.20
CA SER A 2 -4.64 3.70 6.57
C SER A 2 -4.63 2.17 6.57
N GLY A 3 -3.71 1.57 7.35
CA GLY A 3 -3.69 0.13 7.62
C GLY A 3 -4.89 -0.32 8.45
N LEU A 4 -4.87 -1.57 8.94
CA LEU A 4 -5.93 -2.09 9.81
C LEU A 4 -5.75 -1.63 11.25
N SER A 5 -6.83 -1.21 11.92
CA SER A 5 -6.82 -1.00 13.37
C SER A 5 -6.93 -2.35 14.10
N ARG A 6 -6.49 -2.39 15.36
CA ARG A 6 -6.64 -3.59 16.21
C ARG A 6 -8.10 -4.07 16.24
N MET A 7 -9.04 -3.13 16.35
CA MET A 7 -10.45 -3.46 16.45
C MET A 7 -11.03 -3.97 15.11
N GLU A 8 -10.58 -3.44 13.97
CA GLU A 8 -10.94 -4.00 12.67
C GLU A 8 -10.44 -5.45 12.53
N VAL A 9 -9.23 -5.76 12.98
CA VAL A 9 -8.73 -7.14 13.00
C VAL A 9 -9.57 -8.02 13.92
N LYS A 10 -9.94 -7.54 15.12
CA LYS A 10 -10.85 -8.27 16.02
C LYS A 10 -12.21 -8.55 15.40
N VAL A 11 -12.77 -7.59 14.65
CA VAL A 11 -14.01 -7.81 13.90
C VAL A 11 -13.82 -8.91 12.86
N LEU A 12 -12.75 -8.86 12.06
CA LEU A 12 -12.45 -9.90 11.05
C LEU A 12 -12.31 -11.29 11.68
N LEU A 13 -11.65 -11.40 12.84
CA LEU A 13 -11.53 -12.67 13.58
C LEU A 13 -12.89 -13.23 14.02
N LYS A 14 -13.90 -12.37 14.25
CA LYS A 14 -15.26 -12.83 14.61
C LYS A 14 -16.11 -13.21 13.40
N LEU A 15 -15.62 -13.01 12.17
CA LEU A 15 -16.34 -13.28 10.91
C LEU A 15 -16.01 -14.64 10.27
N GLU A 16 -15.56 -15.63 11.06
CA GLU A 16 -15.50 -17.04 10.61
C GLU A 16 -16.85 -17.54 10.08
N ARG A 17 -17.94 -17.00 10.64
CA ARG A 17 -19.31 -17.18 10.15
C ARG A 17 -19.97 -15.82 9.91
N LYS A 18 -20.99 -15.80 9.05
CA LYS A 18 -21.82 -14.59 8.84
C LYS A 18 -22.48 -14.20 10.16
N LYS A 19 -22.44 -12.90 10.51
CA LYS A 19 -23.02 -12.36 11.76
C LYS A 19 -23.73 -11.05 11.50
N SER A 20 -24.76 -10.75 12.26
CA SER A 20 -25.36 -9.42 12.30
C SER A 20 -24.46 -8.42 13.02
N VAL A 21 -24.66 -7.12 12.76
CA VAL A 21 -23.97 -6.04 13.49
C VAL A 21 -24.24 -6.12 15.00
N THR A 22 -25.44 -6.52 15.41
CA THR A 22 -25.81 -6.66 16.82
C THR A 22 -25.06 -7.80 17.51
N GLU A 23 -24.94 -8.96 16.86
CA GLU A 23 -24.15 -10.08 17.39
C GLU A 23 -22.68 -9.71 17.54
N LEU A 24 -22.10 -9.06 16.53
CA LEU A 24 -20.72 -8.56 16.60
C LEU A 24 -20.53 -7.56 17.75
N ALA A 25 -21.47 -6.63 17.94
CA ALA A 25 -21.43 -5.65 19.00
C ALA A 25 -21.42 -6.32 20.39
N ASN A 26 -22.30 -7.30 20.58
CA ASN A 26 -22.38 -8.05 21.83
C ASN A 26 -21.11 -8.87 22.10
N GLU A 27 -20.60 -9.61 21.10
CA GLU A 27 -19.39 -10.43 21.26
C GLU A 27 -18.12 -9.62 21.50
N LEU A 28 -18.05 -8.40 20.96
CA LEU A 28 -16.90 -7.49 21.10
C LEU A 28 -17.04 -6.52 22.28
N GLY A 29 -18.18 -6.50 22.98
CA GLY A 29 -18.46 -5.54 24.05
C GLY A 29 -18.50 -4.08 23.57
N LEU A 30 -18.96 -3.85 22.35
CA LEU A 30 -19.01 -2.53 21.72
C LEU A 30 -20.46 -2.04 21.57
N SER A 31 -20.63 -0.74 21.39
CA SER A 31 -21.93 -0.22 20.95
C SER A 31 -22.22 -0.63 19.51
N ILE A 32 -23.51 -0.77 19.17
CA ILE A 32 -23.97 -1.04 17.80
C ILE A 32 -23.42 0.02 16.83
N TYR A 33 -23.43 1.30 17.25
CA TYR A 33 -22.91 2.41 16.45
C TYR A 33 -21.42 2.24 16.13
N ARG A 34 -20.57 1.99 17.14
CA ARG A 34 -19.13 1.76 16.94
C ARG A 34 -18.87 0.55 16.05
N THR A 35 -19.62 -0.53 16.25
CA THR A 35 -19.51 -1.75 15.43
C THR A 35 -19.89 -1.47 13.97
N SER A 36 -20.95 -0.69 13.74
CA SER A 36 -21.36 -0.29 12.39
C SER A 36 -20.28 0.52 11.66
N ILE A 37 -19.59 1.43 12.37
CA ILE A 37 -18.46 2.19 11.80
C ILE A 37 -17.33 1.25 11.38
N LEU A 38 -16.97 0.28 12.24
CA LEU A 38 -15.90 -0.68 11.95
C LEU A 38 -16.25 -1.56 10.74
N VAL A 39 -17.48 -2.06 10.68
CA VAL A 39 -17.99 -2.83 9.54
C VAL A 39 -17.92 -1.99 8.25
N THR A 40 -18.41 -0.75 8.29
CA THR A 40 -18.36 0.15 7.13
C THR A 40 -16.92 0.44 6.68
N SER A 41 -15.98 0.58 7.63
CA SER A 41 -14.56 0.74 7.32
C SER A 41 -13.97 -0.49 6.64
N LEU A 42 -14.31 -1.69 7.14
CA LEU A 42 -13.88 -2.96 6.54
C LEU A 42 -14.48 -3.20 5.14
N GLU A 43 -15.73 -2.78 4.91
CA GLU A 43 -16.35 -2.80 3.58
C GLU A 43 -15.60 -1.88 2.62
N ARG A 44 -15.30 -0.64 3.04
CA ARG A 44 -14.51 0.31 2.22
C ARG A 44 -13.10 -0.20 1.93
N LYS A 45 -12.50 -0.95 2.85
CA LYS A 45 -11.19 -1.61 2.66
C LYS A 45 -11.28 -2.91 1.83
N GLY A 46 -12.49 -3.31 1.40
CA GLY A 46 -12.72 -4.49 0.59
C GLY A 46 -12.54 -5.82 1.34
N LEU A 47 -12.45 -5.82 2.67
CA LEU A 47 -12.28 -7.02 3.50
C LEU A 47 -13.59 -7.59 4.05
N GLY A 48 -14.60 -6.73 4.18
CA GLY A 48 -15.95 -7.11 4.60
C GLY A 48 -16.96 -6.96 3.47
N LYS A 49 -18.06 -7.70 3.55
CA LYS A 49 -19.25 -7.52 2.73
C LYS A 49 -20.46 -7.50 3.64
N THR A 50 -21.46 -6.68 3.31
CA THR A 50 -22.74 -6.73 3.98
C THR A 50 -23.90 -7.01 3.05
N GLU A 51 -24.91 -7.69 3.60
CA GLU A 51 -26.13 -8.06 2.91
C GLU A 51 -27.32 -7.72 3.82
N LYS A 52 -28.35 -7.10 3.28
CA LYS A 52 -29.59 -6.84 4.02
C LYS A 52 -30.44 -8.11 4.03
N ARG A 53 -30.70 -8.68 5.21
CA ARG A 53 -31.67 -9.76 5.41
C ARG A 53 -32.79 -9.27 6.32
N GLY A 54 -33.91 -8.88 5.70
CA GLY A 54 -35.04 -8.28 6.41
C GLY A 54 -34.64 -6.98 7.12
N LYS A 55 -34.78 -6.95 8.45
CA LYS A 55 -34.39 -5.81 9.31
C LYS A 55 -32.91 -5.81 9.69
N TYR A 56 -32.17 -6.89 9.43
CA TYR A 56 -30.79 -7.06 9.89
C TYR A 56 -29.78 -6.82 8.76
N LYS A 57 -28.67 -6.17 9.10
CA LYS A 57 -27.47 -6.08 8.27
C LYS A 57 -26.55 -7.24 8.65
N ILE A 58 -26.42 -8.22 7.76
CA ILE A 58 -25.54 -9.37 7.92
C ILE A 58 -24.18 -9.02 7.34
N VAL A 59 -23.12 -9.33 8.09
CA VAL A 59 -21.72 -9.06 7.79
C VAL A 59 -21.02 -10.38 7.55
N SER A 60 -20.16 -10.43 6.53
CA SER A 60 -19.24 -11.53 6.26
C SER A 60 -17.90 -11.01 5.79
N LEU A 61 -16.88 -11.87 5.75
CA LEU A 61 -15.69 -11.59 4.95
C LEU A 61 -16.08 -11.43 3.47
N SER A 62 -15.32 -10.63 2.74
CA SER A 62 -15.45 -10.52 1.29
C SER A 62 -14.83 -11.74 0.58
N GLU A 63 -15.04 -11.79 -0.74
CA GLU A 63 -14.40 -12.75 -1.64
C GLU A 63 -13.10 -12.19 -2.25
N ALA A 64 -12.59 -11.06 -1.74
CA ALA A 64 -11.33 -10.51 -2.21
C ALA A 64 -10.16 -11.38 -1.74
N LYS A 65 -9.09 -11.47 -2.54
CA LYS A 65 -7.88 -12.25 -2.23
C LYS A 65 -7.30 -11.97 -0.84
N PRO A 66 -7.21 -10.72 -0.34
CA PRO A 66 -6.77 -10.47 1.04
C PRO A 66 -7.68 -11.11 2.11
N ALA A 67 -8.99 -11.18 1.89
CA ALA A 67 -9.91 -11.82 2.83
C ALA A 67 -9.76 -13.35 2.84
N GLU A 68 -9.45 -13.97 1.70
CA GLU A 68 -9.07 -15.38 1.63
C GLU A 68 -7.75 -15.68 2.35
N LEU A 69 -6.73 -14.85 2.12
CA LEU A 69 -5.44 -14.97 2.81
C LEU A 69 -5.59 -14.78 4.32
N PHE A 70 -6.48 -13.87 4.76
CA PHE A 70 -6.83 -13.73 6.17
C PHE A 70 -7.44 -15.01 6.76
N ARG A 71 -8.36 -15.68 6.06
CA ARG A 71 -8.91 -16.99 6.50
C ARG A 71 -7.81 -18.04 6.65
N LYS A 72 -6.89 -18.11 5.68
CA LYS A 72 -5.74 -19.02 5.73
C LYS A 72 -4.81 -18.70 6.91
N LEU A 73 -4.57 -17.43 7.19
CA LEU A 73 -3.79 -16.98 8.36
C LEU A 73 -4.41 -17.49 9.65
N VAL A 74 -5.70 -17.22 9.87
CA VAL A 74 -6.42 -17.64 11.08
C VAL A 74 -6.38 -19.16 11.24
N SER A 75 -6.58 -19.91 10.17
CA SER A 75 -6.52 -21.38 10.19
C SER A 75 -5.12 -21.91 10.55
N LYS A 76 -4.05 -21.33 9.97
CA LYS A 76 -2.68 -21.83 10.15
C LYS A 76 -2.00 -21.32 11.43
N PHE A 77 -2.31 -20.10 11.86
CA PHE A 77 -1.65 -19.41 12.97
C PHE A 77 -2.64 -18.92 14.04
N GLY A 78 -3.75 -19.63 14.26
CA GLY A 78 -4.83 -19.27 15.20
C GLY A 78 -4.39 -18.94 16.64
N HIS A 79 -3.21 -19.42 17.06
CA HIS A 79 -2.61 -19.14 18.36
C HIS A 79 -1.93 -17.76 18.45
N MET A 80 -1.69 -17.09 17.31
CA MET A 80 -0.98 -15.81 17.27
C MET A 80 -1.92 -14.62 17.52
N PRO A 81 -1.43 -13.54 18.16
CA PRO A 81 -2.23 -12.34 18.40
C PRO A 81 -2.36 -11.48 17.13
N PHE A 82 -3.27 -11.86 16.24
CA PHE A 82 -3.44 -11.17 14.94
C PHE A 82 -3.76 -9.69 15.06
N ASP A 83 -4.54 -9.27 16.06
CA ASP A 83 -4.85 -7.86 16.26
C ASP A 83 -3.60 -7.04 16.63
N GLU A 84 -2.58 -7.66 17.22
CA GLU A 84 -1.30 -7.02 17.48
C GLU A 84 -0.35 -7.07 16.27
N ILE A 85 -0.39 -8.15 15.48
CA ILE A 85 0.53 -8.38 14.36
C ILE A 85 0.07 -7.66 13.09
N LEU A 86 -1.22 -7.76 12.74
CA LEU A 86 -1.78 -7.27 11.47
C LEU A 86 -2.28 -5.82 11.54
N SER A 87 -2.07 -5.12 12.66
CA SER A 87 -2.55 -3.75 12.84
C SER A 87 -1.48 -2.68 12.67
N GLY A 88 -1.93 -1.50 12.24
CA GLY A 88 -1.15 -0.28 12.14
C GLY A 88 0.02 -0.42 11.15
N ARG A 89 1.18 0.05 11.59
CA ARG A 89 2.42 0.10 10.78
C ARG A 89 3.12 -1.26 10.66
N ASN A 90 2.70 -2.26 11.43
CA ASN A 90 3.21 -3.61 11.29
C ASN A 90 2.89 -4.18 9.90
N LEU A 91 1.67 -3.92 9.41
CA LEU A 91 1.23 -4.34 8.09
C LEU A 91 2.10 -3.72 6.99
N SER A 92 2.50 -2.46 7.15
CA SER A 92 3.42 -1.76 6.24
C SER A 92 4.75 -2.48 6.11
N LEU A 93 5.33 -2.92 7.23
CA LEU A 93 6.61 -3.65 7.21
C LEU A 93 6.43 -5.07 6.65
N LEU A 94 5.37 -5.77 7.05
CA LEU A 94 5.07 -7.12 6.55
C LEU A 94 4.90 -7.15 5.02
N ALA A 95 4.32 -6.11 4.42
CA ALA A 95 4.14 -6.03 2.97
C ALA A 95 5.47 -6.03 2.18
N VAL A 96 6.57 -5.59 2.81
CA VAL A 96 7.86 -5.41 2.12
C VAL A 96 8.96 -6.35 2.57
N LEU A 97 8.79 -6.99 3.73
CA LEU A 97 9.73 -8.03 4.15
C LEU A 97 9.68 -9.21 3.19
N ARG A 98 10.83 -9.83 2.99
CA ARG A 98 11.04 -11.03 2.17
C ARG A 98 12.00 -11.96 2.91
N GLU A 99 12.20 -13.17 2.40
CA GLU A 99 13.22 -14.10 2.90
C GLU A 99 14.64 -13.57 2.71
N ALA A 100 14.88 -12.82 1.63
CA ALA A 100 16.13 -12.12 1.40
C ALA A 100 16.27 -10.94 2.40
N PRO A 101 17.41 -10.80 3.11
CA PRO A 101 17.63 -9.69 4.03
C PRO A 101 17.63 -8.33 3.33
N LEU A 102 16.88 -7.38 3.89
CA LEU A 102 16.87 -5.98 3.47
C LEU A 102 17.49 -5.09 4.55
N SER A 103 18.26 -4.09 4.15
CA SER A 103 18.81 -3.11 5.08
C SER A 103 17.70 -2.28 5.72
N ALA A 104 17.98 -1.70 6.89
CA ALA A 104 17.04 -0.78 7.56
C ALA A 104 16.68 0.41 6.66
N TYR A 105 17.60 0.82 5.79
CA TYR A 105 17.39 1.92 4.87
C TYR A 105 16.37 1.56 3.77
N GLU A 106 16.54 0.41 3.12
CA GLU A 106 15.59 -0.09 2.12
C GLU A 106 14.20 -0.31 2.72
N LEU A 107 14.13 -0.83 3.95
CA LEU A 107 12.85 -1.03 4.65
C LEU A 107 12.16 0.29 4.98
N CYS A 108 12.89 1.35 5.34
CA CYS A 108 12.28 2.67 5.56
C CYS A 108 11.60 3.19 4.29
N ILE A 109 12.27 3.04 3.13
CA ILE A 109 11.75 3.48 1.84
C ILE A 109 10.55 2.61 1.47
N LYS A 110 10.74 1.30 1.32
CA LYS A 110 9.71 0.39 0.81
C LYS A 110 8.47 0.35 1.71
N ALA A 111 8.64 0.29 3.03
CA ALA A 111 7.51 0.29 3.98
C ALA A 111 6.94 1.69 4.23
N ASN A 112 7.57 2.73 3.67
CA ASN A 112 7.20 4.13 3.83
C ASN A 112 7.16 4.57 5.31
N LEU A 113 8.15 4.13 6.09
CA LEU A 113 8.28 4.35 7.54
C LEU A 113 9.42 5.31 7.87
N SER A 114 9.27 6.06 8.97
CA SER A 114 10.41 6.73 9.58
C SER A 114 11.34 5.71 10.25
N ARG A 115 12.61 6.07 10.44
CA ARG A 115 13.59 5.18 11.07
C ARG A 115 13.21 4.78 12.49
N SER A 116 12.64 5.70 13.28
CA SER A 116 12.16 5.39 14.63
C SER A 116 10.99 4.41 14.60
N THR A 117 9.99 4.65 13.73
CA THR A 117 8.85 3.74 13.57
C THR A 117 9.29 2.37 13.08
N LEU A 118 10.26 2.29 12.16
CA LEU A 118 10.80 1.03 11.68
C LEU A 118 11.34 0.18 12.84
N TYR A 119 12.22 0.72 13.68
CA TYR A 119 12.78 -0.06 14.80
C TYR A 119 11.72 -0.48 15.81
N HIS A 120 10.75 0.38 16.12
CA HIS A 120 9.62 -0.01 16.98
C HIS A 120 8.80 -1.17 16.40
N VAL A 121 8.54 -1.16 15.09
CA VAL A 121 7.81 -2.23 14.40
C VAL A 121 8.64 -3.51 14.33
N ILE A 122 9.95 -3.40 14.06
CA ILE A 122 10.89 -4.53 14.05
C ILE A 122 10.90 -5.22 15.41
N ASP A 123 11.10 -4.48 16.51
CA ASP A 123 11.12 -5.05 17.86
C ASP A 123 9.81 -5.77 18.17
N LYS A 124 8.67 -5.15 17.81
CA LYS A 124 7.35 -5.72 18.03
C LYS A 124 7.12 -7.01 17.23
N LEU A 125 7.53 -7.07 15.97
CA LEU A 125 7.36 -8.28 15.15
C LEU A 125 8.40 -9.36 15.49
N SER A 126 9.58 -8.95 15.96
CA SER A 126 10.64 -9.86 16.44
C SER A 126 10.25 -10.56 17.73
N SER A 127 9.48 -9.93 18.63
CA SER A 127 9.00 -10.58 19.86
C SER A 127 8.04 -11.75 19.59
N TYR A 128 7.42 -11.79 18.40
CA TYR A 128 6.61 -12.90 17.92
C TYR A 128 7.40 -13.87 17.02
N GLY A 129 8.70 -13.62 16.81
CA GLY A 129 9.58 -14.43 15.98
C GLY A 129 9.38 -14.28 14.47
N LEU A 130 8.65 -13.26 13.99
CA LEU A 130 8.39 -13.10 12.55
C LEU A 130 9.64 -12.64 11.78
N ILE A 131 10.51 -11.86 12.43
CA ILE A 131 11.65 -11.22 11.79
C ILE A 131 12.95 -11.85 12.29
N GLY A 132 13.81 -12.21 11.35
CA GLY A 132 15.21 -12.55 11.61
C GLY A 132 16.15 -11.41 11.22
N LYS A 133 17.40 -11.49 11.69
CA LYS A 133 18.47 -10.55 11.33
C LYS A 133 19.68 -11.34 10.83
N LYS A 134 20.18 -11.00 9.64
CA LYS A 134 21.36 -11.63 9.02
C LYS A 134 22.09 -10.60 8.17
N GLU A 135 23.43 -10.64 8.17
CA GLU A 135 24.28 -9.80 7.30
C GLU A 135 23.97 -8.29 7.40
N GLY A 136 23.57 -7.82 8.59
CA GLY A 136 23.20 -6.41 8.81
C GLY A 136 21.81 -6.01 8.29
N GLY A 137 21.09 -6.92 7.64
CA GLY A 137 19.71 -6.76 7.19
C GLY A 137 18.69 -7.54 8.02
N TYR A 138 17.41 -7.30 7.72
CA TYR A 138 16.26 -7.94 8.34
C TYR A 138 15.48 -8.72 7.28
N PHE A 139 14.98 -9.89 7.65
CA PHE A 139 14.22 -10.75 6.75
C PHE A 139 12.99 -11.33 7.48
N LEU A 140 11.98 -11.73 6.71
CA LEU A 140 10.85 -12.52 7.20
C LEU A 140 11.29 -13.97 7.33
N VAL A 141 11.07 -14.57 8.50
CA VAL A 141 11.31 -16.01 8.67
C VAL A 141 10.34 -16.77 7.76
N GLU A 142 10.88 -17.63 6.88
CA GLU A 142 10.20 -18.33 5.78
C GLU A 142 8.82 -18.89 6.14
N ARG A 143 8.70 -19.54 7.32
CA ARG A 143 7.43 -20.14 7.76
C ARG A 143 6.27 -19.14 7.86
N TYR A 144 6.54 -17.84 7.97
CA TYR A 144 5.57 -16.76 8.10
C TYR A 144 5.31 -16.00 6.79
N GLY A 145 5.74 -16.52 5.63
CA GLY A 145 5.48 -15.93 4.30
C GLY A 145 4.03 -15.47 4.08
N LEU A 146 3.06 -16.21 4.61
CA LEU A 146 1.63 -15.88 4.48
C LEU A 146 1.24 -14.51 5.08
N PHE A 147 1.97 -14.02 6.11
CA PHE A 147 1.76 -12.68 6.65
C PHE A 147 2.17 -11.59 5.66
N HIS A 148 3.26 -11.84 4.93
CA HIS A 148 3.71 -10.95 3.87
C HIS A 148 2.73 -10.97 2.69
N GLU A 149 2.32 -12.15 2.22
CA GLU A 149 1.34 -12.29 1.13
C GLU A 149 0.04 -11.54 1.46
N PHE A 150 -0.50 -11.70 2.67
CA PHE A 150 -1.69 -10.97 3.10
C PHE A 150 -1.47 -9.46 3.08
N ALA A 151 -0.35 -8.99 3.62
CA ALA A 151 -0.06 -7.57 3.72
C ALA A 151 0.15 -6.91 2.35
N GLU A 152 0.89 -7.56 1.46
CA GLU A 152 1.12 -7.10 0.09
C GLU A 152 -0.19 -7.01 -0.69
N GLU A 153 -0.97 -8.07 -0.71
CA GLU A 153 -2.27 -8.11 -1.40
C GLU A 153 -3.27 -7.12 -0.79
N PHE A 154 -3.21 -6.89 0.52
CA PHE A 154 -4.03 -5.85 1.16
C PHE A 154 -3.70 -4.47 0.60
N TYR A 155 -2.41 -4.10 0.52
CA TYR A 155 -2.00 -2.81 -0.04
C TYR A 155 -2.32 -2.71 -1.52
N GLU A 156 -2.15 -3.78 -2.30
CA GLU A 156 -2.53 -3.82 -3.70
C GLU A 156 -4.02 -3.52 -3.89
N LEU A 157 -4.87 -4.15 -3.07
CA LEU A 157 -6.31 -3.89 -3.06
C LEU A 157 -6.62 -2.45 -2.67
N GLN A 158 -5.97 -1.91 -1.62
CA GLN A 158 -6.20 -0.52 -1.20
C GLN A 158 -5.81 0.47 -2.31
N ASN A 159 -4.65 0.26 -2.93
CA ASN A 159 -4.15 1.09 -4.01
C ASN A 159 -5.08 1.02 -5.23
N THR A 160 -5.59 -0.18 -5.56
CA THR A 160 -6.55 -0.38 -6.66
C THR A 160 -7.85 0.37 -6.41
N LEU A 161 -8.44 0.22 -5.21
CA LEU A 161 -9.65 0.93 -4.83
C LEU A 161 -9.44 2.45 -4.92
N LYS A 162 -8.30 2.94 -4.43
CA LYS A 162 -7.94 4.36 -4.47
C LYS A 162 -7.73 4.87 -5.90
N ALA A 163 -7.13 4.08 -6.77
CA ALA A 163 -6.97 4.42 -8.18
C ALA A 163 -8.34 4.51 -8.88
N LYS A 164 -9.24 3.55 -8.63
CA LYS A 164 -10.60 3.53 -9.19
C LYS A 164 -11.47 4.70 -8.71
N GLU A 165 -11.28 5.16 -7.47
CA GLU A 165 -11.89 6.41 -6.98
C GLU A 165 -11.40 7.65 -7.76
N PHE A 166 -10.16 7.65 -8.24
CA PHE A 166 -9.58 8.77 -8.99
C PHE A 166 -10.03 8.78 -10.45
N SER A 167 -9.97 7.62 -11.12
CA SER A 167 -10.66 7.41 -12.39
C SER A 167 -11.06 5.94 -12.56
N GLU A 168 -12.26 5.71 -13.09
CA GLU A 168 -12.81 4.37 -13.24
C GLU A 168 -12.01 3.52 -14.24
N ASP A 169 -11.42 4.13 -15.26
CA ASP A 169 -10.58 3.49 -16.27
C ASP A 169 -9.13 3.25 -15.81
N SER A 170 -8.78 3.66 -14.59
CA SER A 170 -7.41 3.57 -14.09
C SER A 170 -6.90 2.13 -13.97
N THR A 171 -5.61 1.97 -14.22
CA THR A 171 -4.86 0.72 -13.96
C THR A 171 -3.60 1.06 -13.19
N LEU A 172 -3.27 0.25 -12.16
CA LEU A 172 -1.97 0.37 -11.49
C LEU A 172 -0.84 -0.03 -12.44
N VAL A 173 0.22 0.78 -12.47
CA VAL A 173 1.46 0.51 -13.20
C VAL A 173 2.58 0.12 -12.23
N TRP A 174 2.56 0.73 -11.04
CA TRP A 174 3.43 0.39 -9.94
C TRP A 174 2.69 0.58 -8.62
N SER A 175 3.01 -0.25 -7.62
CA SER A 175 2.31 -0.29 -6.35
C SER A 175 3.30 -0.49 -5.19
N GLY A 176 3.16 0.34 -4.16
CA GLY A 176 3.95 0.28 -2.95
C GLY A 176 3.12 0.57 -1.70
N VAL A 177 3.79 0.72 -0.56
CA VAL A 177 3.10 0.95 0.72
C VAL A 177 2.68 2.42 0.86
N GLY A 178 1.39 2.66 0.59
CA GLY A 178 0.80 3.99 0.75
C GLY A 178 1.17 4.98 -0.36
N GLU A 179 1.74 4.48 -1.44
CA GLU A 179 2.09 5.20 -2.66
C GLU A 179 1.98 4.25 -3.86
N PHE A 180 1.63 4.79 -5.03
CA PHE A 180 1.46 4.01 -6.24
C PHE A 180 1.47 4.91 -7.48
N ILE A 181 1.64 4.32 -8.66
CA ILE A 181 1.47 4.99 -9.95
C ILE A 181 0.31 4.33 -10.68
N LEU A 182 -0.65 5.14 -11.13
CA LEU A 182 -1.75 4.70 -11.98
C LEU A 182 -1.59 5.27 -13.39
N SER A 183 -2.23 4.62 -14.36
CA SER A 183 -2.40 5.10 -15.73
C SER A 183 -3.89 5.25 -16.05
N THR A 184 -4.28 6.35 -16.67
CA THR A 184 -5.66 6.65 -17.13
C THR A 184 -5.64 7.31 -18.51
N ARG A 185 -6.74 7.27 -19.24
CA ARG A 185 -6.90 7.95 -20.53
C ARG A 185 -7.26 9.43 -20.37
N GLU A 186 -7.81 9.82 -19.22
CA GLU A 186 -8.30 11.18 -19.00
C GLU A 186 -7.27 12.04 -18.26
N TYR A 187 -6.96 13.20 -18.81
CA TYR A 187 -6.17 14.20 -18.11
C TYR A 187 -7.02 14.89 -17.04
N LYS A 188 -6.59 14.81 -15.78
CA LYS A 188 -7.29 15.38 -14.63
C LYS A 188 -6.66 16.68 -14.11
N GLY A 189 -5.56 17.14 -14.71
CA GLY A 189 -4.74 18.25 -14.19
C GLY A 189 -3.34 17.79 -13.75
N LYS A 190 -2.45 18.72 -13.41
CA LYS A 190 -1.09 18.39 -12.95
C LYS A 190 -1.05 17.90 -11.51
N ASP A 191 -1.81 18.53 -10.63
CA ASP A 191 -1.85 18.22 -9.20
C ASP A 191 -3.31 18.24 -8.73
N VAL A 192 -3.82 17.09 -8.30
CA VAL A 192 -5.23 16.88 -7.93
C VAL A 192 -5.29 16.19 -6.57
N GLY A 193 -5.39 17.00 -5.50
CA GLY A 193 -5.26 16.48 -4.14
C GLY A 193 -3.87 15.88 -3.92
N ASN A 194 -3.82 14.59 -3.59
CA ASN A 194 -2.57 13.84 -3.39
C ASN A 194 -2.09 13.08 -4.64
N PHE A 195 -2.72 13.34 -5.80
CA PHE A 195 -2.33 12.77 -7.08
C PHE A 195 -1.55 13.80 -7.89
N HIS A 196 -0.38 13.40 -8.38
CA HIS A 196 0.52 14.25 -9.15
C HIS A 196 0.77 13.61 -10.50
N LEU A 197 0.51 14.33 -11.59
CA LEU A 197 0.95 13.93 -12.92
C LEU A 197 2.45 13.68 -12.88
N THR A 198 2.90 12.59 -13.49
CA THR A 198 4.28 12.12 -13.42
C THR A 198 4.71 11.47 -14.74
N GLY A 199 5.96 11.02 -14.82
CA GLY A 199 6.49 10.35 -16.00
C GLY A 199 6.80 11.31 -17.15
N LEU A 200 6.78 10.79 -18.37
CA LEU A 200 7.09 11.54 -19.59
C LEU A 200 6.16 12.74 -19.79
N GLU A 201 4.93 12.67 -19.29
CA GLU A 201 3.91 13.71 -19.41
C GLU A 201 4.29 15.01 -18.67
N ARG A 202 5.27 14.94 -17.76
CA ARG A 202 5.82 16.09 -17.02
C ARG A 202 7.14 16.62 -17.58
N PHE A 203 7.72 15.98 -18.60
CA PHE A 203 9.02 16.39 -19.13
C PHE A 203 8.98 17.79 -19.76
N SER A 204 7.82 18.23 -20.23
CA SER A 204 7.59 19.58 -20.75
C SER A 204 7.80 20.67 -19.69
N ASP A 205 7.53 20.38 -18.41
CA ASP A 205 7.82 21.30 -17.30
C ASP A 205 9.32 21.60 -17.15
N PHE A 206 10.15 20.76 -17.76
CA PHE A 206 11.61 20.85 -17.74
C PHE A 206 12.20 21.14 -19.12
N GLY A 207 11.39 21.61 -20.07
CA GLY A 207 11.82 22.08 -21.38
C GLY A 207 11.92 21.00 -22.46
N MET A 208 11.31 19.82 -22.26
CA MET A 208 11.24 18.77 -23.27
C MET A 208 9.80 18.45 -23.66
N GLU A 209 9.36 18.99 -24.79
CA GLU A 209 8.04 18.68 -25.35
C GLU A 209 8.07 17.31 -26.04
N LEU A 210 7.22 16.39 -25.57
CA LEU A 210 7.08 15.05 -26.12
C LEU A 210 5.64 14.85 -26.60
N ILE A 211 5.48 14.08 -27.69
CA ILE A 211 4.16 13.67 -28.15
C ILE A 211 3.58 12.68 -27.14
N GLY A 212 2.42 13.02 -26.57
CA GLY A 212 1.73 12.19 -25.59
C GLY A 212 1.29 10.84 -26.17
N THR A 213 1.27 9.81 -25.33
CA THR A 213 0.88 8.44 -25.71
C THR A 213 -0.65 8.23 -25.73
N GLY A 214 -1.42 9.27 -25.39
CA GLY A 214 -2.86 9.16 -25.13
C GLY A 214 -3.21 8.54 -23.78
N ARG A 215 -2.21 8.34 -22.91
CA ARG A 215 -2.38 7.94 -21.50
C ARG A 215 -1.66 8.96 -20.62
N TYR A 216 -2.16 9.09 -19.39
CA TYR A 216 -1.62 9.97 -18.36
C TYR A 216 -1.29 9.16 -17.13
N HIS A 217 -0.11 9.41 -16.56
CA HIS A 217 0.37 8.73 -15.38
C HIS A 217 0.30 9.64 -14.16
N TYR A 218 -0.28 9.13 -13.08
CA TYR A 218 -0.41 9.86 -11.83
C TYR A 218 0.25 9.06 -10.71
N TYR A 219 1.18 9.70 -10.00
CA TYR A 219 1.73 9.20 -8.76
C TYR A 219 0.89 9.70 -7.59
N TYR A 220 0.49 8.78 -6.71
CA TYR A 220 -0.20 9.09 -5.47
C TYR A 220 0.73 8.95 -4.28
N SER A 221 0.73 9.93 -3.38
CA SER A 221 1.32 9.81 -2.04
C SER A 221 0.75 10.86 -1.10
N GLU A 222 0.42 10.46 0.14
CA GLU A 222 -0.01 11.42 1.18
C GLU A 222 1.13 12.34 1.67
N LYS A 223 2.38 11.98 1.38
CA LYS A 223 3.57 12.73 1.82
C LYS A 223 4.08 13.70 0.76
N ALA A 224 3.74 13.47 -0.51
CA ALA A 224 4.16 14.33 -1.60
C ALA A 224 3.34 15.62 -1.61
N LYS A 225 4.03 16.74 -1.81
CA LYS A 225 3.39 18.06 -2.03
C LYS A 225 3.53 18.53 -3.48
N GLY A 226 4.13 17.69 -4.32
CA GLY A 226 4.63 18.00 -5.66
C GLY A 226 5.80 17.08 -5.97
N LEU A 227 6.20 17.04 -7.24
CA LEU A 227 7.28 16.19 -7.72
C LEU A 227 8.47 17.03 -8.20
N SER A 228 9.65 16.61 -7.79
CA SER A 228 10.93 17.08 -8.33
C SER A 228 11.25 16.41 -9.67
N LEU A 229 12.22 16.97 -10.40
CA LEU A 229 12.73 16.39 -11.64
C LEU A 229 13.22 14.94 -11.43
N GLU A 230 13.93 14.69 -10.34
CA GLU A 230 14.45 13.36 -10.00
C GLU A 230 13.34 12.33 -9.81
N GLU A 231 12.25 12.70 -9.14
CA GLU A 231 11.08 11.83 -8.96
C GLU A 231 10.36 11.60 -10.28
N VAL A 232 10.17 12.64 -11.09
CA VAL A 232 9.54 12.52 -12.42
C VAL A 232 10.33 11.58 -13.34
N ILE A 233 11.66 11.68 -13.34
CA ILE A 233 12.53 10.79 -14.11
C ILE A 233 12.49 9.36 -13.57
N ALA A 234 12.59 9.17 -12.25
CA ALA A 234 12.50 7.85 -11.65
C ALA A 234 11.16 7.17 -11.97
N HIS A 235 10.05 7.91 -11.88
CA HIS A 235 8.73 7.42 -12.24
C HIS A 235 8.62 7.09 -13.73
N ALA A 236 9.20 7.90 -14.63
CA ALA A 236 9.21 7.60 -16.06
C ALA A 236 9.89 6.25 -16.35
N LEU A 237 11.06 6.00 -15.75
CA LEU A 237 11.80 4.75 -15.89
C LEU A 237 11.09 3.56 -15.24
N LEU A 238 10.35 3.80 -14.15
CA LEU A 238 9.55 2.79 -13.47
C LEU A 238 8.30 2.39 -14.26
N ILE A 239 7.70 3.36 -14.97
CA ILE A 239 6.55 3.14 -15.86
C ILE A 239 6.98 2.38 -17.12
N ASP A 240 8.09 2.79 -17.74
CA ASP A 240 8.60 2.19 -18.97
C ASP A 240 10.14 2.26 -19.04
N PHE A 241 10.79 1.10 -19.00
CA PHE A 241 12.24 0.98 -19.08
C PHE A 241 12.73 0.74 -20.52
N SER A 242 12.15 1.45 -21.50
CA SER A 242 12.54 1.35 -22.90
C SER A 242 13.74 2.24 -23.25
N PRO A 243 14.50 1.94 -24.32
CA PRO A 243 15.60 2.79 -24.77
C PRO A 243 15.20 4.25 -25.02
N ARG A 244 13.96 4.48 -25.45
CA ARG A 244 13.40 5.83 -25.67
C ARG A 244 13.27 6.58 -24.35
N THR A 245 12.63 5.98 -23.35
CA THR A 245 12.42 6.59 -22.03
C THR A 245 13.74 6.83 -21.31
N ILE A 246 14.70 5.89 -21.45
CA ILE A 246 16.08 6.05 -20.97
C ILE A 246 16.76 7.24 -21.65
N LEU A 247 16.70 7.34 -22.98
CA LEU A 247 17.30 8.46 -23.72
C LEU A 247 16.74 9.81 -23.28
N TYR A 248 15.41 9.95 -23.21
CA TYR A 248 14.78 11.20 -22.78
C TYR A 248 15.15 11.57 -21.34
N SER A 249 15.19 10.58 -20.45
CA SER A 249 15.64 10.75 -19.07
C SER A 249 17.09 11.25 -19.01
N ILE A 250 18.00 10.62 -19.76
CA ILE A 250 19.41 11.03 -19.82
C ILE A 250 19.55 12.47 -20.35
N VAL A 251 18.81 12.83 -21.41
CA VAL A 251 18.86 14.18 -21.98
C VAL A 251 18.42 15.22 -20.95
N LEU A 252 17.34 14.97 -20.20
CA LEU A 252 16.94 15.86 -19.10
C LEU A 252 17.98 15.91 -17.98
N LEU A 253 18.59 14.78 -17.62
CA LEU A 253 19.65 14.74 -16.61
C LEU A 253 20.87 15.57 -17.03
N ILE A 254 21.25 15.53 -18.30
CA ILE A 254 22.36 16.33 -18.85
C ILE A 254 21.99 17.81 -18.88
N ALA A 255 20.79 18.15 -19.37
CA ALA A 255 20.32 19.53 -19.50
C ALA A 255 20.18 20.25 -18.15
N HIS A 256 19.88 19.50 -17.07
CA HIS A 256 19.69 20.04 -15.73
C HIS A 256 20.75 19.56 -14.73
N LYS A 257 21.93 19.15 -15.21
CA LYS A 257 23.01 18.56 -14.39
C LYS A 257 23.34 19.36 -13.13
N ASP A 258 23.36 20.69 -13.23
CA ASP A 258 23.72 21.59 -12.13
C ASP A 258 22.61 21.76 -11.07
N LYS A 259 21.38 21.33 -11.39
CA LYS A 259 20.21 21.44 -10.50
C LYS A 259 19.83 20.10 -9.85
N ILE A 260 20.44 18.99 -10.30
CA ILE A 260 20.11 17.65 -9.85
C ILE A 260 20.78 17.32 -8.52
N ASN A 261 19.97 16.89 -7.57
CA ASN A 261 20.43 16.33 -6.32
C ASN A 261 20.74 14.83 -6.50
N GLN A 262 22.00 14.52 -6.81
CA GLN A 262 22.46 13.14 -6.94
C GLN A 262 22.15 12.28 -5.71
N LYS A 263 22.27 12.85 -4.49
CA LYS A 263 21.92 12.13 -3.26
C LYS A 263 20.43 11.81 -3.18
N LYS A 264 19.56 12.59 -3.83
CA LYS A 264 18.13 12.31 -3.90
C LYS A 264 17.84 11.17 -4.88
N LEU A 265 18.51 11.11 -6.03
CA LEU A 265 18.36 9.98 -6.98
C LEU A 265 18.70 8.64 -6.33
N PHE A 266 19.85 8.54 -5.65
CA PHE A 266 20.22 7.32 -4.89
C PHE A 266 19.26 7.01 -3.72
N LYS A 267 18.40 7.96 -3.33
CA LYS A 267 17.40 7.76 -2.29
C LYS A 267 16.05 7.27 -2.79
N LEU A 268 15.79 7.40 -4.09
CA LEU A 268 14.54 6.98 -4.71
C LEU A 268 14.56 5.50 -5.13
N GLY A 269 15.74 4.87 -5.18
CA GLY A 269 15.92 3.46 -5.55
C GLY A 269 17.27 3.26 -6.21
#